data_AF-A0A3C2BCN5-F1
#
_entry.id   AF-A0A3C2BCN5-F1
#
_cell.length_a   1.000
_cell.length_b   1.000
_cell.length_c   1.000
_cell.angle_alpha   90.00
_cell.angle_beta   90.00
_cell.angle_gamma   90.00
#
_symmetry.space_group_name_H-M   'P 1'
#
loop_
_entity.id
_entity.type
_entity.pdbx_description
1 polymer ?
#
loop_
_entity_poly.entity_id
_entity_poly.type
_entity_poly.pdbx_seq_one_letter_code
_entity_poly.pdbx_strand_id
1 'polypeptide(L)'
;FGGAGISENMPSTELTADDLNDGKIGLLNLLVKTKLCPSVSEARRLVQQGGITVNNEKVSDPKTFLSIDGEVIIKKGKKIYHKVVMKG
;
A
#
# COMPACT_ATOMS: atom_id res chain seq x y z
N PHE A 1 25.17 -0.67 4.51
CA PHE A 1 25.14 0.55 5.33
C PHE A 1 23.85 1.31 5.04
N GLY A 2 23.07 1.65 6.08
CA GLY A 2 21.91 2.56 5.99
C GLY A 2 20.53 1.96 6.31
N GLY A 3 20.40 1.22 7.42
CA GLY A 3 19.12 0.62 7.85
C GLY A 3 18.36 1.36 8.96
N ALA A 4 18.85 2.52 9.41
CA ALA A 4 18.40 3.16 10.65
C ALA A 4 17.64 4.50 10.44
N GLY A 5 17.06 4.74 9.26
CA GLY A 5 16.44 6.05 8.95
C GLY A 5 15.06 6.02 8.29
N ILE A 6 14.48 4.83 8.05
CA ILE A 6 13.19 4.74 7.34
C ILE A 6 12.01 4.80 8.33
N SER A 7 12.25 4.54 9.62
CA SER A 7 11.20 4.38 10.64
C SER A 7 10.67 5.69 11.23
N GLU A 8 11.44 6.78 11.25
CA GLU A 8 11.02 8.02 11.93
C GLU A 8 10.14 8.96 11.10
N ASN A 9 10.05 8.77 9.77
CA ASN A 9 9.24 9.61 8.88
C ASN A 9 8.49 8.79 7.82
N MET A 10 8.09 7.55 8.14
CA MET A 10 7.26 6.77 7.21
C MET A 10 5.86 7.41 7.15
N PRO A 11 5.42 7.92 5.98
CA PRO A 11 4.08 8.45 5.85
C PRO A 11 3.08 7.33 6.13
N SER A 12 2.02 7.67 6.87
CA SER A 12 0.95 6.74 7.20
C SER A 12 -0.39 7.21 6.65
N THR A 13 -1.29 6.27 6.40
CA THR A 13 -2.69 6.55 6.08
C THR A 13 -3.57 5.68 6.95
N GLU A 14 -4.53 6.34 7.60
CA GLU A 14 -5.58 5.69 8.36
C GLU A 14 -6.69 5.25 7.39
N LEU A 15 -7.10 3.99 7.48
CA LEU A 15 -8.29 3.46 6.82
C LEU A 15 -9.39 3.25 7.85
N THR A 16 -10.62 3.56 7.47
CA THR A 16 -11.81 3.25 8.26
C THR A 16 -12.56 2.06 7.64
N ALA A 17 -13.54 1.53 8.37
CA ALA A 17 -14.40 0.46 7.86
C ALA A 17 -15.11 0.86 6.56
N ASP A 18 -15.46 2.14 6.37
CA ASP A 18 -16.08 2.66 5.14
C ASP A 18 -15.19 2.53 3.89
N ASP A 19 -13.88 2.39 4.07
CA ASP A 19 -12.93 2.20 2.98
C ASP A 19 -12.77 0.75 2.55
N LEU A 20 -13.23 -0.16 3.41
CA LEU A 20 -13.17 -1.59 3.20
C LEU A 20 -14.53 -2.05 2.67
N ASN A 21 -14.50 -2.78 1.57
CA ASN A 21 -15.66 -3.50 1.07
C ASN A 21 -15.54 -4.96 1.51
N ASP A 22 -16.40 -5.41 2.41
CA ASP A 22 -16.32 -6.73 3.07
C ASP A 22 -14.97 -6.99 3.76
N GLY A 23 -14.43 -5.97 4.46
CA GLY A 23 -13.14 -6.06 5.15
C GLY A 23 -11.92 -6.07 4.22
N LYS A 24 -12.12 -5.81 2.92
CA LYS A 24 -11.07 -5.81 1.90
C LYS A 24 -11.04 -4.51 1.12
N ILE A 25 -9.85 -4.11 0.70
CA ILE A 25 -9.64 -2.99 -0.21
C ILE A 25 -8.87 -3.45 -1.45
N GLY A 26 -9.29 -2.97 -2.63
CA GLY A 26 -8.55 -3.22 -3.86
C GLY A 26 -7.18 -2.53 -3.83
N LEU A 27 -6.13 -3.25 -4.18
CA LEU A 27 -4.74 -2.75 -4.13
C LEU A 27 -4.58 -1.41 -4.87
N LEU A 28 -5.20 -1.26 -6.05
CA LEU A 28 -5.08 -0.02 -6.82
C LEU A 28 -5.69 1.19 -6.11
N ASN A 29 -6.88 1.00 -5.53
CA ASN A 29 -7.57 2.05 -4.79
C ASN A 29 -6.79 2.41 -3.53
N LEU A 30 -6.23 1.41 -2.85
CA LEU A 30 -5.36 1.61 -1.71
C LEU A 30 -4.10 2.45 -2.06
N LEU A 31 -3.45 2.15 -3.20
CA LEU A 31 -2.28 2.90 -3.67
C LEU A 31 -2.58 4.36 -4.01
N VAL A 32 -3.77 4.63 -4.53
CA VAL A 32 -4.22 6.01 -4.79
C VAL A 32 -4.59 6.71 -3.49
N LYS A 33 -5.30 6.01 -2.59
CA LYS A 33 -5.74 6.55 -1.31
C LYS A 33 -4.57 6.93 -0.39
N THR A 34 -3.52 6.11 -0.41
CA THR A 34 -2.24 6.38 0.29
C THR A 34 -1.41 7.49 -0.37
N LYS A 35 -1.87 8.06 -1.49
CA LYS A 35 -1.16 9.05 -2.31
C LYS A 35 0.20 8.57 -2.83
N LEU A 36 0.43 7.26 -2.81
CA LEU A 36 1.62 6.66 -3.43
C LEU A 36 1.55 6.72 -4.95
N CYS A 37 0.35 6.67 -5.50
CA CYS A 37 0.07 6.80 -6.92
C CYS A 37 -0.93 7.94 -7.15
N PRO A 38 -0.71 8.83 -8.14
CA PRO A 38 -1.64 9.90 -8.48
C PRO A 38 -2.90 9.38 -9.18
N SER A 39 -2.91 8.14 -9.71
CA SER A 39 -4.06 7.54 -10.37
C SER A 39 -4.06 6.02 -10.31
N VAL A 40 -5.25 5.42 -10.50
CA VAL A 40 -5.45 3.97 -10.58
C VAL A 40 -4.66 3.36 -11.74
N SER A 41 -4.55 4.09 -12.87
CA SER A 41 -3.79 3.67 -14.04
C SER A 41 -2.29 3.55 -13.75
N GLU A 42 -1.72 4.51 -13.01
CA GLU A 42 -0.31 4.42 -12.57
C GLU A 42 -0.11 3.27 -11.59
N ALA A 43 -1.01 3.13 -10.61
CA ALA A 43 -0.97 2.03 -9.65
C ALA A 43 -0.95 0.67 -10.37
N ARG A 44 -1.83 0.48 -11.37
CA ARG A 44 -1.91 -0.75 -12.15
C ARG A 44 -0.60 -1.05 -12.87
N ARG A 45 -0.02 -0.03 -13.54
CA ARG A 45 1.26 -0.18 -14.24
C ARG A 45 2.36 -0.61 -13.28
N LEU A 46 2.45 0.00 -12.10
CA LEU A 46 3.47 -0.34 -11.11
C LEU A 46 3.30 -1.76 -10.57
N VAL A 47 2.06 -2.18 -10.29
CA VAL A 47 1.76 -3.56 -9.86
C VAL A 47 2.18 -4.56 -10.94
N GLN A 48 1.75 -4.35 -12.19
CA GLN A 48 2.10 -5.23 -13.31
C GLN A 48 3.62 -5.29 -13.57
N GLN A 49 4.32 -4.18 -13.40
CA GLN A 49 5.79 -4.12 -13.51
C GLN A 49 6.50 -4.69 -12.27
N GLY A 50 5.76 -5.07 -11.22
CA GLY A 50 6.32 -5.61 -9.99
C GLY A 50 7.03 -4.56 -9.12
N GLY A 51 6.66 -3.30 -9.27
CA GLY A 51 7.16 -2.18 -8.48
C GLY A 51 6.44 -1.99 -7.15
N ILE A 52 5.44 -2.83 -6.83
CA ILE A 52 4.67 -2.77 -5.58
C ILE A 52 4.92 -4.04 -4.75
N THR A 53 5.12 -3.83 -3.46
CA THR A 53 5.26 -4.90 -2.47
C THR A 53 4.38 -4.55 -1.27
N VAL A 54 3.66 -5.52 -0.74
CA VAL A 54 2.75 -5.36 0.41
C VAL A 54 3.19 -6.36 1.47
N ASN A 55 3.48 -5.90 2.69
CA ASN A 55 4.00 -6.76 3.77
C ASN A 55 5.23 -7.61 3.36
N ASN A 56 6.12 -7.05 2.55
CA ASN A 56 7.28 -7.71 1.94
C ASN A 56 6.97 -8.78 0.87
N GLU A 57 5.70 -8.95 0.50
CA GLU A 57 5.29 -9.80 -0.63
C GLU A 57 5.05 -8.98 -1.91
N LYS A 58 5.64 -9.44 -3.02
CA LYS A 58 5.50 -8.76 -4.30
C LYS A 58 4.11 -9.03 -4.88
N VAL A 59 3.37 -7.98 -5.19
CA VAL A 59 2.07 -8.11 -5.84
C VAL A 59 2.21 -7.76 -7.32
N SER A 60 1.81 -8.69 -8.18
CA SER A 60 1.80 -8.53 -9.65
C SER A 60 0.40 -8.45 -10.24
N ASP A 61 -0.62 -8.86 -9.50
CA ASP A 61 -2.02 -8.79 -9.96
C ASP A 61 -2.68 -7.48 -9.51
N PRO A 62 -3.05 -6.58 -10.45
CA PRO A 62 -3.75 -5.35 -10.11
C PRO A 62 -5.19 -5.57 -9.61
N LYS A 63 -5.75 -6.78 -9.73
CA LYS A 63 -7.06 -7.15 -9.19
C LYS A 63 -6.99 -7.73 -7.78
N THR A 64 -5.80 -7.76 -7.17
CA THR A 64 -5.65 -8.23 -5.78
C THR A 64 -6.44 -7.35 -4.81
N PHE A 65 -7.15 -8.02 -3.92
CA PHE A 65 -7.79 -7.42 -2.76
C PHE A 65 -6.96 -7.75 -1.52
N LEU A 66 -6.77 -6.76 -0.65
CA LEU A 66 -6.03 -6.88 0.59
C LEU A 66 -6.98 -6.76 1.76
N SER A 67 -6.93 -7.72 2.69
CA SER A 67 -7.49 -7.56 4.02
C SER A 67 -6.52 -6.73 4.86
N ILE A 68 -7.02 -5.68 5.50
CA ILE A 68 -6.20 -4.83 6.38
C ILE A 68 -6.56 -5.20 7.82
N ASP A 69 -5.83 -6.14 8.41
CA ASP A 69 -6.02 -6.54 9.80
C ASP A 69 -4.97 -5.86 10.70
N GLY A 70 -5.23 -4.60 11.07
CA GLY A 70 -4.31 -3.78 11.87
C GLY A 70 -3.43 -2.89 11.01
N GLU A 71 -2.16 -3.24 10.80
CA GLU A 71 -1.24 -2.44 9.97
C GLU A 71 -0.68 -3.21 8.76
N VAL A 72 -0.50 -2.50 7.66
CA VAL A 72 0.05 -3.00 6.41
C VAL A 72 1.13 -2.06 5.91
N ILE A 73 2.26 -2.61 5.47
CA ILE A 73 3.35 -1.81 4.90
C ILE A 73 3.34 -1.97 3.38
N ILE A 74 3.11 -0.87 2.68
CA ILE A 74 3.21 -0.80 1.23
C ILE A 74 4.56 -0.22 0.87
N LYS A 75 5.23 -0.86 -0.08
CA LYS A 75 6.49 -0.39 -0.66
C LYS A 75 6.31 -0.13 -2.15
N LYS A 76 6.63 1.10 -2.56
CA LYS A 76 6.72 1.51 -3.97
C LYS A 76 8.20 1.57 -4.38
N GLY A 77 8.62 0.67 -5.25
CA GLY A 77 10.01 0.56 -5.68
C GLY A 77 10.94 0.15 -4.54
N LYS A 78 12.14 0.75 -4.47
CA LYS A 78 13.16 0.39 -3.46
C LYS A 78 13.20 1.31 -2.23
N LYS A 79 12.73 2.55 -2.37
CA LYS A 79 12.98 3.63 -1.39
C LYS A 79 11.71 4.22 -0.76
N ILE A 80 10.54 4.02 -1.36
CA ILE A 80 9.30 4.62 -0.87
C ILE A 80 8.53 3.56 -0.09
N TYR A 81 8.25 3.88 1.17
CA TYR A 81 7.50 3.05 2.10
C TYR A 81 6.33 3.86 2.63
N HIS A 82 5.20 3.20 2.82
CA HIS A 82 4.00 3.81 3.35
C HIS A 82 3.31 2.84 4.28
N LYS A 83 2.93 3.32 5.45
CA LYS A 83 2.20 2.53 6.43
C LYS A 83 0.71 2.76 6.25
N VAL A 84 -0.07 1.70 6.26
CA VAL A 84 -1.52 1.75 6.29
C VAL A 84 -1.94 1.18 7.63
N VAL A 85 -2.80 1.89 8.35
CA VAL A 85 -3.28 1.45 9.66
C VAL A 85 -4.80 1.49 9.65
N MET A 86 -5.44 0.40 10.05
CA MET A 86 -6.88 0.34 10.26
C MET A 86 -7.21 1.02 11.59
N LYS A 87 -8.08 2.03 11.52
CA LYS A 87 -8.67 2.65 12.70
C LYS A 87 -10.02 1.96 12.94
N GLY A 88 -10.08 1.22 14.05
CA GLY A 88 -11.30 0.56 14.53
C GLY A 88 -12.32 1.53 15.10
#